data_AF-A0A7J0EE87-F1
#
_entry.id   AF-A0A7J0EE87-F1
#
_cell.length_a   1.000
_cell.length_b   1.000
_cell.length_c   1.000
_cell.angle_alpha   90.00
_cell.angle_beta   90.00
_cell.angle_gamma   90.00
#
_symmetry.space_group_name_H-M   'P 1'
#
loop_
_entity.id
_entity.type
_entity.pdbx_description
1 polymer ?
#
loop_
_entity_poly.entity_id
_entity_poly.type
_entity_poly.pdbx_seq_one_letter_code
_entity_poly.pdbx_strand_id
1 'polypeptide(L)'
;MYLQFAFFEQKTSDVTVESDEEDLKRGFTAAVMLPSSQGLLCVTADQQFLFYSLTEYLEGCLKLTISKRLVGHNEEIVDMKFLGEDE
;
A
#
# COMPACT_ATOMS: atom_id res chain seq x y z
N MET A 1 8.39 -15.65 -18.41
CA MET A 1 7.84 -14.28 -18.55
C MET A 1 8.26 -13.54 -17.29
N TYR A 2 9.13 -12.54 -17.38
CA TYR A 2 9.54 -11.75 -16.22
C TYR A 2 8.55 -10.61 -16.04
N LEU A 3 7.79 -10.59 -14.95
CA LEU A 3 6.96 -9.44 -14.60
C LEU A 3 7.88 -8.31 -14.10
N GLN A 4 7.90 -7.19 -14.82
CA GLN A 4 8.62 -5.98 -14.42
C GLN A 4 7.74 -5.21 -13.43
N PHE A 5 8.16 -5.15 -12.17
CA PHE A 5 7.53 -4.34 -11.14
C PHE A 5 8.31 -3.05 -10.94
N ALA A 6 7.61 -1.91 -10.89
CA ALA A 6 8.21 -0.62 -10.55
C ALA A 6 7.54 -0.06 -9.29
N PHE A 7 8.36 0.45 -8.37
CA PHE A 7 7.89 1.23 -7.24
C PHE A 7 7.74 2.69 -7.68
N PHE A 8 6.53 3.22 -7.58
CA PHE A 8 6.28 4.64 -7.77
C PHE A 8 6.29 5.33 -6.41
N GLU A 9 7.14 6.34 -6.24
CA GLU A 9 7.18 7.17 -5.05
C GLU A 9 6.18 8.32 -5.17
N GLN A 10 5.19 8.31 -4.28
CA GLN A 10 4.10 9.27 -4.27
C GLN A 10 4.41 10.41 -3.31
N LYS A 11 4.44 11.64 -3.82
CA LYS A 11 4.76 12.85 -3.02
C LYS A 11 3.63 13.29 -2.10
N THR A 12 2.39 12.99 -2.47
CA THR A 12 1.19 13.42 -1.74
C THR A 12 0.10 12.37 -1.92
N SER A 13 -0.58 12.00 -0.84
CA SER A 13 -1.72 11.06 -0.89
C SER A 13 -2.83 11.63 -1.77
N ASP A 14 -3.18 10.92 -2.83
CA ASP A 14 -4.26 11.27 -3.77
C ASP A 14 -5.58 10.56 -3.45
N VAL A 15 -5.63 9.79 -2.35
CA VAL A 15 -6.86 9.18 -1.86
C VAL A 15 -7.81 10.28 -1.39
N THR A 16 -8.81 10.57 -2.20
CA THR A 16 -9.97 11.37 -1.85
C THR A 16 -10.96 10.50 -1.08
N VAL A 17 -11.58 11.05 -0.03
CA VAL A 17 -12.72 10.44 0.67
C VAL A 17 -13.97 10.72 -0.16
N GLU A 18 -13.97 10.29 -1.42
CA GLU A 18 -15.15 10.38 -2.27
C GLU A 18 -15.77 8.99 -2.32
N SER A 19 -17.03 8.93 -1.87
CA SER A 19 -17.83 7.71 -1.89
C SER A 19 -18.48 7.56 -3.27
N ASP A 20 -17.67 7.46 -4.32
CA ASP A 20 -18.21 7.02 -5.60
C ASP A 20 -18.46 5.52 -5.54
N GLU A 21 -19.57 5.07 -6.13
CA GLU A 21 -19.99 3.66 -6.11
C GLU A 21 -18.93 2.71 -6.73
N GLU A 22 -17.97 3.24 -7.51
CA GLU A 22 -16.81 2.50 -7.99
C GLU A 22 -15.70 2.34 -6.93
N ASP A 23 -15.55 3.27 -5.98
CA ASP A 23 -14.58 3.17 -4.87
C ASP A 23 -15.00 2.15 -3.81
N LEU A 24 -16.28 1.73 -3.80
CA LEU A 24 -16.74 0.57 -3.03
C LEU A 24 -16.00 -0.73 -3.43
N LYS A 25 -15.46 -0.80 -4.66
CA LYS A 25 -14.63 -1.92 -5.13
C LYS A 25 -13.14 -1.77 -4.82
N ARG A 26 -12.71 -0.67 -4.21
CA ARG A 26 -11.29 -0.41 -3.84
C ARG A 26 -10.99 -0.61 -2.36
N GLY A 27 -11.92 -1.19 -1.61
CA GLY A 27 -11.72 -1.49 -0.18
C GLY A 27 -10.47 -2.31 0.09
N PHE A 28 -9.90 -2.14 1.29
CA PHE A 28 -8.76 -2.94 1.73
C PHE A 28 -9.17 -4.40 1.98
N THR A 29 -8.42 -5.34 1.40
CA THR A 29 -8.60 -6.78 1.60
C THR A 29 -7.61 -7.34 2.63
N ALA A 30 -6.44 -6.73 2.74
CA ALA A 30 -5.42 -7.10 3.72
C ALA A 30 -4.53 -5.90 4.08
N ALA A 31 -3.97 -5.94 5.29
CA ALA A 31 -2.95 -5.00 5.74
C ALA A 31 -1.94 -5.70 6.64
N VAL A 32 -0.66 -5.34 6.50
CA VAL A 32 0.43 -5.85 7.33
C VAL A 32 1.38 -4.73 7.73
N MET A 33 1.85 -4.75 8.97
CA MET A 33 2.92 -3.87 9.44
C MET A 33 4.23 -4.20 8.73
N LEU A 34 4.93 -3.18 8.24
CA LEU A 34 6.27 -3.37 7.70
C LEU A 34 7.23 -3.79 8.83
N PRO A 35 8.25 -4.63 8.55
CA PRO A 35 9.14 -5.16 9.58
C PRO A 35 9.91 -4.11 10.39
N SER A 36 10.16 -2.92 9.82
CA SER A 36 10.78 -1.80 10.53
C SER A 36 9.84 -1.06 11.49
N SER A 37 8.57 -1.47 11.61
CA SER A 37 7.51 -0.81 12.39
C SER A 37 7.21 0.64 11.98
N GLN A 38 7.70 1.09 10.82
CA GLN A 38 7.57 2.48 10.36
C GLN A 38 6.48 2.68 9.29
N GLY A 39 5.65 1.66 9.03
CA GLY A 39 4.60 1.77 8.03
C GLY A 39 3.73 0.53 7.88
N LEU A 40 2.78 0.62 6.96
CA LEU A 40 1.85 -0.45 6.59
C LEU A 40 1.95 -0.74 5.09
N LEU A 41 1.87 -2.01 4.76
CA LEU A 41 1.55 -2.47 3.41
C LEU A 41 0.09 -2.88 3.39
N CYS A 42 -0.70 -2.22 2.54
CA CYS A 42 -2.11 -2.53 2.34
C CYS A 42 -2.33 -3.10 0.93
N VAL A 43 -3.27 -4.04 0.83
CA VAL A 43 -3.78 -4.61 -0.42
C VAL A 43 -5.23 -4.18 -0.58
N THR A 44 -5.57 -3.70 -1.77
CA THR A 44 -6.94 -3.32 -2.14
C THR A 44 -7.63 -4.43 -2.95
N ALA A 45 -8.96 -4.41 -3.01
CA ALA A 45 -9.74 -5.37 -3.79
C ALA A 45 -9.51 -5.26 -5.31
N ASP A 46 -9.04 -4.10 -5.79
CA ASP A 46 -8.55 -3.91 -7.16
C ASP A 46 -7.05 -4.22 -7.33
N GLN A 47 -6.47 -4.92 -6.35
CA GLN A 47 -5.15 -5.55 -6.44
C GLN A 47 -3.98 -4.57 -6.52
N GLN A 48 -4.12 -3.43 -5.85
CA GLN A 48 -3.04 -2.49 -5.67
C GLN A 48 -2.30 -2.75 -4.36
N PHE A 49 -0.99 -2.54 -4.38
CA PHE A 49 -0.18 -2.45 -3.17
C PHE A 49 0.08 -1.01 -2.80
N LEU A 50 -0.37 -0.61 -1.62
CA LEU A 50 -0.23 0.73 -1.08
C LEU A 50 0.70 0.70 0.14
N PHE A 51 1.79 1.45 0.07
CA PHE A 51 2.74 1.60 1.18
C PHE A 51 2.44 2.88 1.92
N TYR A 52 1.90 2.74 3.12
CA TYR A 52 1.72 3.85 4.05
C TYR A 52 2.95 4.01 4.94
N SER A 53 3.45 5.22 5.04
CA SER A 53 4.49 5.58 6.00
C SER A 53 3.87 6.37 7.15
N LEU A 54 4.36 6.14 8.37
CA LEU A 54 4.00 6.94 9.53
C LEU A 54 4.73 8.27 9.46
N THR A 55 4.01 9.37 9.24
CA THR A 55 4.60 10.71 9.14
C THR A 55 4.60 11.46 10.46
N GLU A 56 3.54 11.33 11.24
CA GLU A 56 3.38 12.02 12.52
C GLU A 56 2.62 11.13 13.52
N TYR A 57 2.99 11.25 14.79
CA TYR A 57 2.23 10.72 15.92
C TYR A 57 1.90 11.87 16.87
N LEU A 58 0.64 12.28 16.89
CA LEU A 58 0.17 13.42 17.66
C LEU A 58 -1.05 12.99 18.48
N GLU A 59 -0.97 13.14 19.81
CA GLU A 59 -2.08 12.92 20.74
C GLU A 59 -2.79 11.56 20.60
N GLY A 60 -2.04 10.49 20.28
CA GLY A 60 -2.61 9.15 20.10
C GLY A 60 -3.17 8.88 18.70
N CYS A 61 -3.17 9.87 17.81
CA CYS A 61 -3.49 9.69 16.41
C CYS A 61 -2.24 9.40 15.59
N LEU A 62 -2.26 8.29 14.84
CA LEU A 62 -1.25 7.92 13.86
C LEU A 62 -1.60 8.55 12.52
N LYS A 63 -0.76 9.47 12.03
CA LYS A 63 -0.92 10.03 10.69
C LYS A 63 -0.13 9.19 9.70
N LEU A 64 -0.87 8.47 8.87
CA LEU A 64 -0.34 7.62 7.81
C LEU A 64 -0.56 8.28 6.46
N THR A 65 0.46 8.30 5.62
CA THR A 65 0.36 8.81 4.25
C THR A 65 0.87 7.78 3.26
N ILE A 66 0.21 7.67 2.10
CA ILE A 66 0.73 6.85 1.01
C ILE A 66 2.05 7.45 0.55
N SER A 67 3.09 6.64 0.64
CA SER A 67 4.46 6.99 0.26
C SER A 67 4.87 6.32 -1.04
N LYS A 68 4.38 5.09 -1.28
CA LYS A 68 4.67 4.34 -2.50
C LYS A 68 3.47 3.50 -2.93
N ARG A 69 3.41 3.22 -4.24
CA ARG A 69 2.49 2.27 -4.84
C ARG A 69 3.28 1.30 -5.72
N LEU A 70 2.97 0.01 -5.63
CA LEU A 70 3.46 -0.93 -6.64
C LEU A 70 2.60 -0.76 -7.90
N VAL A 71 3.23 -0.45 -9.01
CA VAL A 71 2.55 -0.31 -10.31
C VAL A 71 3.06 -1.40 -11.24
N GLY A 72 2.16 -2.24 -11.72
CA GLY A 72 2.45 -3.36 -12.62
C GLY A 72 1.16 -4.00 -13.15
N HIS A 73 1.25 -4.74 -14.27
CA HIS A 73 0.14 -5.51 -14.81
C HIS A 73 -0.08 -6.78 -14.00
N ASN A 74 -0.75 -6.66 -12.86
CA ASN A 74 -1.18 -7.81 -12.07
C ASN A 74 -2.59 -8.19 -12.52
N GLU A 75 -2.74 -9.39 -13.10
CA GLU A 75 -4.07 -9.99 -13.28
C GLU A 75 -4.62 -10.45 -11.93
N GLU A 76 -3.83 -11.19 -11.14
CA GLU A 76 -4.20 -11.62 -9.79
C GLU A 76 -3.00 -11.68 -8.83
N ILE A 77 -3.13 -11.18 -7.59
CA ILE A 77 -2.16 -11.36 -6.50
C ILE A 77 -2.55 -12.62 -5.72
N VAL A 78 -1.76 -13.69 -5.87
CA VAL A 78 -2.04 -15.00 -5.25
C VAL A 78 -1.30 -15.20 -3.93
N ASP A 79 -0.10 -14.63 -3.77
CA ASP A 79 0.71 -14.76 -2.56
C ASP A 79 1.71 -13.60 -2.40
N MET A 80 2.18 -13.39 -1.18
CA MET A 80 3.22 -12.42 -0.84
C MET A 80 4.12 -12.94 0.28
N LYS A 81 5.43 -12.76 0.09
CA LYS A 81 6.42 -12.99 1.12
C LYS A 81 7.41 -11.84 1.18
N PHE A 82 7.61 -11.31 2.39
CA PHE A 82 8.70 -10.39 2.64
C PHE A 82 10.03 -11.17 2.64
N LEU A 83 10.99 -10.75 1.81
CA LEU A 83 12.26 -11.46 1.66
C LEU A 83 13.34 -11.02 2.66
N GLY A 84 13.15 -9.91 3.38
CA GLY A 84 14.21 -9.36 4.23
C GLY A 84 15.38 -8.81 3.45
N GLU A 85 16.27 -8.10 4.13
CA GLU A 85 17.68 -8.17 3.72
C GLU A 85 18.16 -9.54 4.21
N ASP A 86 18.62 -10.40 3.30
CA ASP A 86 19.57 -11.44 3.68
C ASP A 86 20.74 -10.69 4.33
N GLU A 87 21.04 -10.98 5.60
CA GLU A 87 22.12 -10.36 6.38
C GLU A 87 23.46 -10.23 5.61
#